data_AF-A0A0N0HNW1-F1
#
_entry.id   AF-A0A0N0HNW1-F1
#
_cell.length_a   1.000
_cell.length_b   1.000
_cell.length_c   1.000
_cell.angle_alpha   90.00
_cell.angle_beta   90.00
_cell.angle_gamma   90.00
#
_symmetry.space_group_name_H-M   'P 1'
#
loop_
_entity.id
_entity.type
_entity.pdbx_description
1 polymer ?
#
loop_
_entity_poly.entity_id
_entity_poly.type
_entity_poly.pdbx_seq_one_letter_code
_entity_poly.pdbx_strand_id
1 'polypeptide(L)'
;MFFSSWSIDALAKKLSADERLMAWIPPRRIPFARLERRTADAVVQLPGRPAQPVPTELLPLLELVDGRRTLGDLAGELALPVGGTESLLRELVRRRWVTWRLEVPSGARPERELRAVLERVGDAGLRERVLEPL
;
A
#
# COMPACT_ATOMS: atom_id res chain seq x y z
N MET A 1 20.74 -13.41 -16.16
CA MET A 1 19.52 -13.52 -16.98
C MET A 1 18.60 -12.41 -16.53
N PHE A 2 18.24 -11.48 -17.41
CA PHE A 2 17.28 -10.42 -17.08
C PHE A 2 15.87 -10.99 -17.21
N PHE A 3 15.12 -11.07 -16.11
CA PHE A 3 13.69 -11.36 -16.17
C PHE A 3 13.02 -10.25 -16.99
N SER A 4 12.31 -10.62 -18.07
CA SER A 4 11.50 -9.69 -18.84
C SER A 4 10.48 -9.00 -17.94
N SER A 5 10.23 -7.70 -18.12
CA SER A 5 9.30 -6.91 -17.28
C SER A 5 7.91 -7.56 -17.16
N TRP A 6 7.49 -8.30 -18.19
CA TRP A 6 6.22 -9.03 -18.23
C TRP A 6 6.11 -10.19 -17.23
N SER A 7 7.21 -10.90 -16.97
CA SER A 7 7.25 -12.00 -16.00
C SER A 7 7.12 -11.48 -14.57
N ILE A 8 7.62 -10.27 -14.35
CA ILE A 8 7.64 -9.60 -13.06
C ILE A 8 6.28 -8.99 -12.74
N ASP A 9 5.60 -8.38 -13.72
CA ASP A 9 4.24 -7.89 -13.53
C ASP A 9 3.25 -9.02 -13.21
N ALA A 10 3.41 -10.18 -13.87
CA ALA A 10 2.60 -11.36 -13.58
C ALA A 10 2.84 -11.88 -12.15
N LEU A 11 4.10 -11.90 -11.69
CA LEU A 11 4.46 -12.26 -10.33
C LEU A 11 3.90 -11.25 -9.32
N ALA A 12 4.05 -9.95 -9.58
CA ALA A 12 3.51 -8.89 -8.74
C ALA A 12 1.99 -9.02 -8.56
N LYS A 13 1.28 -9.32 -9.64
CA LYS A 13 -0.17 -9.53 -9.63
C LYS A 13 -0.56 -10.79 -8.84
N LYS A 14 0.20 -11.87 -8.98
CA LYS A 14 -0.03 -13.13 -8.23
C LYS A 14 0.24 -12.94 -6.74
N LEU A 15 1.30 -12.24 -6.39
CA LEU A 15 1.68 -11.94 -5.00
C LEU A 15 0.71 -10.95 -4.34
N SER A 16 0.19 -9.97 -5.10
CA SER A 16 -0.82 -9.03 -4.59
C SER A 16 -2.17 -9.68 -4.25
N ALA A 17 -2.38 -10.95 -4.64
CA ALA A 17 -3.57 -11.71 -4.25
C ALA A 17 -3.46 -12.33 -2.84
N ASP A 18 -2.25 -12.40 -2.27
CA ASP A 18 -2.04 -12.91 -0.92
C ASP A 18 -2.20 -11.79 0.11
N GLU A 19 -3.31 -11.83 0.85
CA GLU A 19 -3.64 -10.82 1.88
C GLU A 19 -2.61 -10.79 3.01
N ARG A 20 -2.02 -11.94 3.35
CA ARG A 20 -0.98 -12.01 4.39
C ARG A 20 0.28 -11.29 3.93
N LEU A 21 0.65 -11.43 2.66
CA LEU A 21 1.77 -10.68 2.09
C LEU A 21 1.46 -9.20 1.99
N MET A 22 0.27 -8.84 1.51
CA MET A 22 -0.15 -7.44 1.36
C MET A 22 -0.15 -6.67 2.68
N ALA A 23 -0.42 -7.33 3.81
CA ALA A 23 -0.31 -6.73 5.14
C ALA A 23 1.08 -6.14 5.44
N TRP A 24 2.14 -6.70 4.84
CA TRP A 24 3.52 -6.22 4.97
C TRP A 24 3.91 -5.16 3.93
N ILE A 25 3.06 -4.89 2.95
CA ILE A 25 3.32 -3.91 1.90
C ILE A 25 2.82 -2.54 2.38
N PRO A 26 3.69 -1.52 2.51
CA PRO A 26 3.24 -0.19 2.93
C PRO A 26 2.36 0.47 1.87
N PRO A 27 1.12 0.88 2.20
CA PRO A 27 0.31 1.70 1.31
C PRO A 27 0.96 3.08 1.10
N ARG A 28 0.76 3.68 -0.08
CA ARG A 28 1.25 5.03 -0.39
C ARG A 28 0.12 5.94 -0.83
N ARG A 29 0.15 7.20 -0.42
CA ARG A 29 -0.71 8.24 -1.01
C ARG A 29 -0.35 8.42 -2.48
N ILE A 30 -1.36 8.55 -3.32
CA ILE A 30 -1.14 8.84 -4.73
C ILE A 30 -0.58 10.27 -4.85
N PRO A 31 0.49 10.52 -5.63
CA PRO A 31 1.20 11.81 -5.62
C PRO A 31 0.33 13.04 -5.93
N PHE A 32 -0.72 12.86 -6.74
CA PHE A 32 -1.63 13.93 -7.13
C PHE A 32 -2.92 13.98 -6.31
N ALA A 33 -3.11 13.09 -5.34
CA ALA A 33 -4.19 13.16 -4.35
C ALA A 33 -3.77 14.09 -3.20
N ARG A 34 -4.10 15.37 -3.32
CA ARG A 34 -3.73 16.37 -2.30
C ARG A 34 -4.79 16.43 -1.22
N LEU A 35 -4.41 16.12 0.02
CA LEU A 35 -5.25 16.32 1.20
C LEU A 35 -5.17 17.78 1.65
N GLU A 36 -6.32 18.45 1.73
CA GLU A 36 -6.47 19.82 2.22
C GLU A 36 -7.38 19.81 3.45
N ARG A 37 -6.88 20.32 4.58
CA ARG A 37 -7.70 20.59 5.77
C ARG A 37 -8.29 21.99 5.68
N ARG A 38 -9.53 22.11 6.12
CA ARG A 38 -10.22 23.37 6.37
C ARG A 38 -10.68 23.38 7.83
N THR A 39 -11.24 24.50 8.27
CA THR A 39 -11.55 24.75 9.69
C THR A 39 -12.48 23.70 10.31
N ALA A 40 -13.38 23.08 9.53
CA ALA A 40 -14.34 22.10 10.03
C ALA A 40 -14.36 20.76 9.25
N ASP A 41 -13.71 20.69 8.09
CA ASP A 41 -13.73 19.52 7.20
C ASP A 41 -12.37 19.31 6.51
N ALA A 42 -12.22 18.17 5.82
CA ALA A 42 -11.07 17.87 4.98
C ALA A 42 -11.53 17.41 3.60
N VAL A 43 -10.78 17.77 2.57
CA VAL A 43 -11.07 17.39 1.18
C VAL A 43 -9.83 16.82 0.50
N VAL A 44 -10.02 15.90 -0.45
CA VAL A 44 -8.99 15.46 -1.37
C VAL A 44 -9.21 16.09 -2.72
N GLN A 45 -8.20 16.79 -3.23
CA GLN A 45 -8.14 17.32 -4.58
C GLN A 45 -7.48 16.28 -5.51
N LEU A 46 -8.12 16.04 -6.65
CA LEU A 46 -7.58 15.22 -7.75
C LEU A 46 -7.67 16.01 -9.06
N PRO A 47 -6.66 15.91 -9.95
CA PRO A 47 -6.72 16.53 -11.27
C PRO A 47 -7.98 16.10 -12.04
N GLY A 48 -8.69 17.08 -12.59
CA GLY A 48 -9.89 16.84 -13.42
C GLY A 48 -11.10 16.29 -12.66
N ARG A 49 -11.11 16.36 -11.32
CA ARG A 49 -12.26 15.96 -10.49
C ARG A 49 -12.62 17.06 -9.50
N PRO A 50 -13.91 17.20 -9.15
CA PRO A 50 -14.30 18.04 -8.02
C PRO A 50 -13.59 17.60 -6.73
N ALA A 51 -13.39 18.55 -5.82
CA ALA A 51 -12.90 18.29 -4.48
C ALA A 51 -13.79 17.23 -3.80
N GLN A 52 -13.19 16.21 -3.21
CA GLN A 52 -13.92 15.11 -2.59
C GLN A 52 -13.86 15.22 -1.08
N PRO A 53 -14.99 15.32 -0.37
CA PRO A 53 -14.99 15.35 1.08
C PRO A 53 -14.40 14.06 1.66
N VAL A 54 -13.56 14.21 2.67
CA VAL A 54 -12.95 13.10 3.41
C VAL A 54 -13.86 12.77 4.59
N PRO A 55 -14.46 11.56 4.61
CA PRO A 55 -15.16 11.08 5.80
C PRO A 55 -14.26 11.08 7.03
N THR A 56 -14.82 11.46 8.18
CA THR A 56 -14.07 11.62 9.44
C THR A 56 -13.33 10.34 9.84
N GLU A 57 -13.92 9.17 9.58
CA GLU A 57 -13.34 7.86 9.86
C GLU A 57 -12.14 7.51 8.97
N LEU A 58 -12.03 8.11 7.78
CA LEU A 58 -10.93 7.87 6.84
C LEU A 58 -9.76 8.83 7.04
N LEU A 59 -10.00 10.00 7.62
CA LEU A 59 -9.02 11.07 7.74
C LEU A 59 -7.77 10.66 8.54
N PRO A 60 -7.87 10.06 9.74
CA PRO A 60 -6.69 9.67 10.51
C PRO A 60 -5.79 8.71 9.73
N LEU A 61 -6.38 7.68 9.11
CA LEU A 61 -5.62 6.72 8.31
C LEU A 61 -4.96 7.41 7.09
N LEU A 62 -5.70 8.25 6.37
CA LEU A 62 -5.19 8.94 5.19
C LEU A 62 -3.98 9.84 5.51
N GLU A 63 -3.92 10.43 6.71
CA GLU A 63 -2.79 11.24 7.16
C GLU A 63 -1.55 10.41 7.51
N LEU A 64 -1.75 9.21 8.05
CA LEU A 64 -0.67 8.29 8.41
C LEU A 64 -0.10 7.55 7.20
N VAL A 65 -0.84 7.39 6.11
CA VAL A 65 -0.32 6.72 4.92
C VAL A 65 0.83 7.51 4.29
N ASP A 66 2.05 7.00 4.40
CA ASP A 66 3.29 7.67 3.96
C ASP A 66 4.20 6.79 3.08
N GLY A 67 3.78 5.55 2.80
CA GLY A 67 4.56 4.59 2.03
C GLY A 67 5.69 3.89 2.80
N ARG A 68 5.74 4.05 4.12
CA ARG A 68 6.72 3.39 5.00
C ARG A 68 6.06 2.43 5.98
N ARG A 69 4.92 2.81 6.55
CA ARG A 69 4.19 2.03 7.56
C ARG A 69 3.37 0.91 6.93
N THR A 70 3.45 -0.30 7.49
CA THR A 70 2.67 -1.48 7.09
C THR A 70 1.23 -1.40 7.60
N LEU A 71 0.37 -2.33 7.18
CA LEU A 71 -0.99 -2.41 7.70
C LEU A 71 -1.00 -2.60 9.24
N GLY A 72 -0.06 -3.40 9.76
CA GLY A 72 0.09 -3.63 11.20
C GLY A 72 0.52 -2.38 11.95
N ASP A 73 1.48 -1.62 11.41
CA ASP A 73 1.94 -0.36 12.03
C ASP A 73 0.80 0.66 12.09
N LEU A 74 0.07 0.83 10.99
CA LEU A 74 -1.07 1.73 10.91
C LEU A 74 -2.19 1.34 11.89
N ALA A 75 -2.46 0.04 12.02
CA ALA A 75 -3.44 -0.47 12.97
C ALA A 75 -3.02 -0.17 14.42
N GLY A 76 -1.74 -0.35 14.74
CA GLY A 76 -1.17 -0.01 16.04
C GLY A 76 -1.25 1.48 16.37
N GLU A 77 -0.87 2.35 15.43
CA GLU A 77 -0.93 3.81 15.61
C GLU A 77 -2.36 4.35 15.77
N LEU A 78 -3.33 3.74 15.08
CA LEU A 78 -4.74 4.11 15.18
C LEU A 78 -5.46 3.45 16.36
N ALA A 79 -4.78 2.54 17.08
CA ALA A 79 -5.40 1.67 18.08
C ALA A 79 -6.66 0.94 17.57
N LEU A 80 -6.62 0.50 16.31
CA LEU A 80 -7.70 -0.22 15.64
C LEU A 80 -7.31 -1.68 15.39
N PRO A 81 -8.27 -2.61 15.34
CA PRO A 81 -8.01 -3.96 14.84
C PRO A 81 -7.48 -3.92 13.40
N VAL A 82 -6.58 -4.85 13.05
CA VAL A 82 -6.00 -4.96 11.70
C VAL A 82 -7.09 -5.04 10.62
N GLY A 83 -8.10 -5.89 10.79
CA GLY A 83 -9.19 -6.01 9.81
C GLY A 83 -10.07 -4.76 9.67
N GLY A 84 -10.21 -3.97 10.75
CA GLY A 84 -10.90 -2.68 10.70
C GLY A 84 -10.08 -1.65 9.91
N THR A 85 -8.78 -1.58 10.21
CA THR A 85 -7.82 -0.72 9.49
C THR A 85 -7.75 -1.08 8.01
N GLU A 86 -7.77 -2.37 7.69
CA GLU A 86 -7.76 -2.87 6.33
C GLU A 86 -9.00 -2.43 5.54
N SER A 87 -10.17 -2.48 6.18
CA SER A 87 -11.43 -2.04 5.56
C SER A 87 -11.39 -0.55 5.20
N LEU A 88 -10.87 0.28 6.11
CA LEU A 88 -10.66 1.72 5.85
C LEU A 88 -9.62 1.93 4.74
N LEU A 89 -8.52 1.17 4.73
CA LEU A 89 -7.49 1.26 3.70
C LEU A 89 -8.05 0.88 2.31
N ARG A 90 -8.84 -0.19 2.22
CA ARG A 90 -9.51 -0.60 0.99
C ARG A 90 -10.47 0.48 0.47
N GLU A 91 -11.14 1.20 1.36
CA GLU A 91 -11.97 2.35 0.99
C GLU A 91 -11.13 3.51 0.42
N LEU A 92 -9.98 3.85 1.02
CA LEU A 92 -9.05 4.83 0.48
C LEU A 92 -8.51 4.43 -0.91
N VAL A 93 -8.25 3.14 -1.13
CA VAL A 93 -7.84 2.59 -2.43
C VAL A 93 -8.98 2.68 -3.44
N ARG A 94 -10.21 2.32 -3.07
CA ARG A 94 -11.40 2.41 -3.93
C ARG A 94 -11.65 3.84 -4.42
N ARG A 95 -11.40 4.83 -3.55
CA ARG A 95 -11.49 6.26 -3.87
C ARG A 95 -10.34 6.78 -4.73
N ARG A 96 -9.31 5.96 -4.95
CA ARG A 96 -8.07 6.31 -5.66
C ARG A 96 -7.32 7.46 -4.98
N TRP A 97 -7.29 7.48 -3.65
CA TRP A 97 -6.49 8.42 -2.88
C TRP A 97 -5.16 7.78 -2.43
N VAL A 98 -5.18 6.46 -2.28
CA VAL A 98 -4.06 5.63 -1.86
C VAL A 98 -3.88 4.49 -2.86
N THR A 99 -2.64 4.05 -3.04
CA THR A 99 -2.31 2.79 -3.71
C THR A 99 -1.78 1.80 -2.68
N TRP A 100 -2.29 0.58 -2.72
CA TRP A 100 -1.84 -0.52 -1.88
C TRP A 100 -1.67 -1.74 -2.76
N ARG A 101 -0.47 -1.84 -3.34
CA ARG A 101 -0.08 -2.90 -4.27
C ARG A 101 1.41 -3.14 -4.12
N LEU A 102 1.84 -4.36 -4.40
CA LEU A 102 3.24 -4.65 -4.56
C LEU A 102 3.73 -3.96 -5.85
N GLU A 103 4.45 -2.85 -5.71
CA GLU A 103 5.12 -2.23 -6.85
C GLU A 103 6.46 -2.92 -7.04
N VAL A 104 6.62 -3.63 -8.15
CA VAL A 104 7.93 -4.15 -8.54
C VAL A 104 8.64 -3.09 -9.38
N PRO A 105 9.80 -2.59 -8.94
CA PRO A 105 10.50 -1.54 -9.66
C PRO A 105 10.99 -2.04 -11.01
N SER A 106 10.70 -1.31 -12.09
CA SER A 106 11.14 -1.64 -13.46
C SER A 106 12.61 -1.28 -13.73
N GLY A 107 13.44 -1.21 -12.68
CA GLY A 107 14.86 -0.85 -12.75
C GLY A 107 15.72 -1.96 -13.34
N ALA A 108 17.03 -1.72 -13.45
CA ALA A 108 17.98 -2.67 -14.06
C ALA A 108 18.18 -3.98 -13.27
N ARG A 109 17.70 -4.06 -12.01
CA ARG A 109 17.79 -5.26 -11.13
C ARG A 109 16.53 -5.42 -10.27
N PRO A 110 15.39 -5.68 -10.90
CA PRO A 110 14.08 -5.73 -10.24
C PRO A 110 14.00 -6.83 -9.18
N GLU A 111 14.76 -7.92 -9.33
CA GLU A 111 14.85 -9.00 -8.33
C GLU A 111 15.39 -8.54 -6.97
N ARG A 112 16.37 -7.62 -6.94
CA ARG A 112 17.00 -7.18 -5.69
C ARG A 112 16.09 -6.27 -4.89
N GLU A 113 15.35 -5.41 -5.57
CA GLU A 113 14.41 -4.50 -4.94
C GLU A 113 13.18 -5.26 -4.41
N LEU A 114 12.67 -6.24 -5.17
CA LEU A 114 11.62 -7.14 -4.70
C LEU A 114 12.10 -7.96 -3.49
N ARG A 115 13.30 -8.55 -3.55
CA ARG A 115 13.88 -9.28 -2.41
C ARG A 115 14.03 -8.39 -1.18
N ALA A 116 14.50 -7.15 -1.31
CA ALA A 116 14.62 -6.21 -0.21
C ALA A 116 13.27 -5.80 0.42
N VAL A 117 12.17 -5.86 -0.33
CA VAL A 117 10.81 -5.68 0.21
C VAL A 117 10.37 -6.93 0.96
N LEU A 118 10.58 -8.11 0.38
CA LEU A 118 10.20 -9.39 0.99
C LEU A 118 11.01 -9.73 2.25
N GLU A 119 12.28 -9.33 2.31
CA GLU A 119 13.12 -9.53 3.50
C GLU A 119 12.61 -8.78 4.74
N ARG A 120 11.82 -7.70 4.56
CA ARG A 120 11.20 -6.95 5.67
C ARG A 120 9.93 -7.60 6.21
N VAL A 121 9.41 -8.64 5.55
CA VAL A 121 8.30 -9.44 6.06
C VAL A 121 8.76 -10.11 7.34
N GLY A 122 8.19 -9.75 8.49
CA GLY A 122 8.60 -10.28 9.81
C GLY A 122 8.20 -11.74 10.04
N ASP A 123 7.20 -12.23 9.29
CA ASP A 123 6.77 -13.63 9.30
C ASP A 123 7.79 -14.50 8.55
N ALA A 124 8.54 -15.31 9.29
CA ALA A 124 9.60 -16.15 8.74
C ALA A 124 9.08 -17.22 7.76
N GLY A 125 7.92 -17.82 8.04
CA GLY A 125 7.33 -18.86 7.19
C GLY A 125 6.77 -18.28 5.89
N LEU A 126 6.18 -17.08 5.97
CA LEU A 126 5.77 -16.35 4.77
C LEU A 126 6.99 -15.95 3.94
N ARG A 127 8.02 -15.40 4.58
CA ARG A 127 9.26 -14.95 3.93
C ARG A 127 9.93 -16.08 3.13
N GLU A 128 10.11 -17.26 3.71
CA GLU A 128 10.69 -18.42 3.02
C GLU A 128 9.87 -18.82 1.79
N ARG A 129 8.54 -18.85 1.95
CA ARG A 129 7.61 -19.26 0.87
C ARG A 129 7.57 -18.28 -0.30
N VAL A 130 7.73 -16.98 -0.06
CA VAL A 130 7.73 -15.96 -1.12
C VAL A 130 9.11 -15.81 -1.77
N LEU A 131 10.20 -16.21 -1.09
CA LEU A 131 11.57 -16.17 -1.61
C LEU A 131 11.97 -17.42 -2.39
N GLU A 132 11.35 -18.58 -2.15
CA GLU A 132 11.64 -19.84 -2.85
C GLU A 132 11.57 -19.75 -4.40
N PRO A 133 10.62 -19.02 -5.02
CA PRO A 133 10.54 -18.90 -6.48
C PRO A 133 11.39 -17.75 -7.10
N LEU A 134 12.20 -17.01 -6.31
CA LEU A 134 13.03 -15.87 -6.77
C LEU A 134 14.52 -16.21 -6.89
#